data_AF-A0A1B6HWP4-F1
#
_entry.id   AF-A0A1B6HWP4-F1
#
_cell.length_a   1.000
_cell.length_b   1.000
_cell.length_c   1.000
_cell.angle_alpha   90.00
_cell.angle_beta   90.00
_cell.angle_gamma   90.00
#
_symmetry.space_group_name_H-M   'P 1'
#
loop_
_entity.id
_entity.type
_entity.pdbx_description
1 polymer ?
#
loop_
_entity_poly.entity_id
_entity_poly.type
_entity_poly.pdbx_seq_one_letter_code
_entity_poly.pdbx_strand_id
1 'polypeptide(L)'
;MSHKPFVFVKGFTERFHELSNVLTNNVMATDIQKEWSNCMELAIEPIGWQAIWKMSRQLCIDLKINFPCTVIVVVEQVNFKELSCLVSIHEVEDDDIHLPEKMADVPLIELYPTMEQDNSSALSLYDTAQLIDNLRFFYNQLWMPWDLEFDEDVPWLESHLEGRLQLHFAMAERRVPHEISHTVRRLVAEGKQIQQAIEHHQEQLEGCGEVDGSGILLQLMELHNRIAHLRNKYLIYERPQLLEALIQRTEHQESSKSAVMLVMASTTPHQLTKHADLIAKATSDSQTIKVVTSLQEALVKVAMGGTVLLTAGEYPVRDLATLETGGSVIGLEPGVIITDDIESCSTLDLFKGFLSLTGLTLHMTTAWSIIKLRPNVECCLREITLVGATVTDGVDAFPGSRLSA
;
A
#
# COMPACT_ATOMS: atom_id res chain seq x y z
N MET A 1 -1.83 -22.22 -17.61
CA MET A 1 -2.75 -21.28 -18.30
C MET A 1 -2.51 -19.90 -17.69
N SER A 2 -2.72 -18.80 -18.41
CA SER A 2 -2.49 -17.46 -17.82
C SER A 2 -3.65 -17.14 -16.88
N HIS A 3 -3.44 -17.31 -15.57
CA HIS A 3 -4.43 -16.95 -14.55
C HIS A 3 -4.50 -15.44 -14.44
N LYS A 4 -5.54 -14.83 -15.03
CA LYS A 4 -5.74 -13.37 -14.99
C LYS A 4 -6.78 -13.01 -13.93
N PRO A 5 -6.45 -12.15 -12.94
CA PRO A 5 -7.42 -11.72 -11.95
C PRO A 5 -8.36 -10.67 -12.53
N PHE A 6 -9.56 -10.53 -11.95
CA PHE A 6 -10.38 -9.35 -12.16
C PHE A 6 -9.68 -8.09 -11.64
N VAL A 7 -9.80 -6.99 -12.38
CA VAL A 7 -9.22 -5.69 -12.05
C VAL A 7 -10.31 -4.62 -12.09
N PHE A 8 -10.41 -3.84 -11.02
CA PHE A 8 -11.37 -2.75 -10.90
C PHE A 8 -10.65 -1.41 -10.72
N VAL A 9 -11.05 -0.41 -11.51
CA VAL A 9 -10.61 0.99 -11.37
C VAL A 9 -11.86 1.84 -11.15
N LYS A 10 -12.18 2.09 -9.89
CA LYS A 10 -13.43 2.75 -9.47
C LYS A 10 -13.16 4.15 -8.93
N GLY A 11 -14.07 5.08 -9.22
CA GLY A 11 -14.01 6.46 -8.73
C GLY A 11 -14.74 6.66 -7.40
N PHE A 12 -14.71 7.90 -6.89
CA PHE A 12 -15.38 8.29 -5.65
C PHE A 12 -16.86 7.90 -5.62
N THR A 13 -17.63 8.32 -6.64
CA THR A 13 -19.08 8.11 -6.67
C THR A 13 -19.47 6.64 -6.66
N GLU A 14 -18.73 5.82 -7.42
CA GLU A 14 -18.97 4.37 -7.50
C GLU A 14 -18.65 3.70 -6.16
N ARG A 15 -17.47 3.96 -5.59
CA ARG A 15 -17.07 3.42 -4.28
C ARG A 15 -18.03 3.84 -3.17
N PHE A 16 -18.46 5.10 -3.17
CA PHE A 16 -19.41 5.60 -2.17
C PHE A 16 -20.72 4.83 -2.26
N HIS A 17 -21.29 4.71 -3.46
CA HIS A 17 -22.54 3.98 -3.66
C HIS A 17 -22.44 2.50 -3.25
N GLU A 18 -21.39 1.82 -3.69
CA GLU A 18 -21.18 0.40 -3.36
C GLU A 18 -21.02 0.16 -1.86
N LEU A 19 -20.23 0.99 -1.17
CA LEU A 19 -20.03 0.85 0.27
C LEU A 19 -21.29 1.21 1.07
N SER A 20 -22.05 2.22 0.65
CA SER A 20 -23.34 2.56 1.24
C SER A 20 -24.42 1.49 1.01
N ASN A 21 -24.28 0.64 -0.01
CA ASN A 21 -25.18 -0.49 -0.21
C ASN A 21 -24.85 -1.68 0.73
N VAL A 22 -23.59 -1.80 1.17
CA VAL A 22 -23.16 -2.83 2.12
C VAL A 22 -23.43 -2.39 3.56
N LEU A 23 -23.08 -1.15 3.90
CA LEU A 23 -23.10 -0.62 5.26
C LEU A 23 -24.36 0.21 5.50
N THR A 24 -25.17 -0.19 6.47
CA THR A 24 -26.37 0.56 6.86
C THR A 24 -26.03 1.87 7.60
N ASN A 25 -26.90 2.88 7.51
CA ASN A 25 -26.63 4.23 8.06
C ASN A 25 -26.31 4.26 9.56
N ASN A 26 -26.88 3.33 10.34
CA ASN A 26 -26.71 3.28 11.79
C ASN A 26 -25.70 2.23 12.26
N VAL A 27 -24.86 1.70 11.35
CA VAL A 27 -23.89 0.66 11.70
C VAL A 27 -22.84 1.20 12.68
N MET A 28 -22.65 0.50 13.79
CA MET A 28 -21.57 0.78 14.76
C MET A 28 -20.28 0.10 14.30
N ALA A 29 -19.13 0.61 14.75
CA ALA A 29 -17.83 0.02 14.38
C ALA A 29 -17.75 -1.49 14.69
N THR A 30 -18.36 -1.92 15.80
CA THR A 30 -18.44 -3.32 16.25
C THR A 30 -19.29 -4.23 15.34
N ASP A 31 -20.21 -3.66 14.57
CA ASP A 31 -21.13 -4.40 13.69
C ASP A 31 -20.67 -4.43 12.21
N ILE A 32 -19.59 -3.73 11.85
CA ILE A 32 -19.15 -3.63 10.45
C ILE A 32 -18.85 -5.00 9.81
N GLN A 33 -18.14 -5.88 10.53
CA GLN A 33 -17.84 -7.23 10.02
C GLN A 33 -19.13 -8.01 9.75
N LYS A 34 -20.15 -7.82 10.59
CA LYS A 34 -21.45 -8.49 10.43
C LYS A 34 -22.20 -8.00 9.19
N GLU A 35 -22.18 -6.70 8.90
CA GLU A 35 -22.77 -6.16 7.67
C GLU A 35 -22.09 -6.73 6.41
N TRP A 36 -20.75 -6.80 6.42
CA TRP A 36 -20.00 -7.47 5.36
C TRP A 36 -20.37 -8.94 5.23
N SER A 37 -20.42 -9.69 6.34
CA SER A 37 -20.81 -11.10 6.37
C SER A 37 -22.19 -11.30 5.73
N ASN A 38 -23.19 -10.51 6.15
CA ASN A 38 -24.56 -10.59 5.63
C ASN A 38 -24.63 -10.31 4.13
N CYS A 39 -23.89 -9.31 3.65
CA CYS A 39 -23.84 -8.97 2.23
C CYS A 39 -23.16 -10.07 1.41
N MET A 40 -22.03 -10.59 1.89
CA MET A 40 -21.26 -11.62 1.20
C MET A 40 -22.01 -12.94 1.08
N GLU A 41 -22.72 -13.36 2.14
CA GLU A 41 -23.51 -14.60 2.13
C GLU A 41 -24.58 -14.62 1.02
N LEU A 42 -25.07 -13.44 0.60
CA LEU A 42 -26.10 -13.31 -0.42
C LEU A 42 -25.56 -13.21 -1.86
N ALA A 43 -24.30 -12.81 -2.04
CA ALA A 43 -23.78 -12.34 -3.33
C ALA A 43 -22.51 -13.05 -3.81
N ILE A 44 -21.84 -13.82 -2.95
CA ILE A 44 -20.59 -14.53 -3.31
C ILE A 44 -20.83 -16.01 -3.52
N GLU A 45 -20.12 -16.57 -4.50
CA GLU A 45 -20.01 -18.02 -4.66
C GLU A 45 -19.36 -18.66 -3.43
N PRO A 46 -20.06 -19.58 -2.73
CA PRO A 46 -19.55 -20.12 -1.48
C PRO A 46 -18.41 -21.14 -1.68
N ILE A 47 -18.29 -21.72 -2.88
CA ILE A 47 -17.34 -22.81 -3.21
C ILE A 47 -17.00 -22.81 -4.70
N GLY A 48 -15.91 -23.48 -5.07
CA GLY A 48 -15.60 -23.93 -6.42
C GLY A 48 -14.89 -22.93 -7.32
N TRP A 49 -14.76 -21.67 -6.91
CA TRP A 49 -14.09 -20.65 -7.70
C TRP A 49 -12.59 -20.62 -7.46
N GLN A 50 -11.85 -20.31 -8.53
CA GLN A 50 -10.41 -20.19 -8.52
C GLN A 50 -9.97 -18.74 -8.27
N ALA A 51 -8.87 -18.58 -7.56
CA ALA A 51 -8.28 -17.29 -7.22
C ALA A 51 -6.76 -17.32 -7.23
N ILE A 52 -6.15 -16.15 -7.44
CA ILE A 52 -4.77 -15.90 -7.08
C ILE A 52 -4.75 -15.49 -5.61
N TRP A 53 -4.09 -16.27 -4.77
CA TRP A 53 -3.84 -15.94 -3.38
C TRP A 53 -2.52 -15.17 -3.27
N LYS A 54 -2.60 -13.95 -2.73
CA LYS A 54 -1.43 -13.13 -2.39
C LYS A 54 -1.13 -13.27 -0.90
N MET A 55 -0.25 -14.22 -0.55
CA MET A 55 0.07 -14.59 0.84
C MET A 55 0.68 -13.44 1.65
N SER A 56 0.11 -13.12 2.81
CA SER A 56 0.68 -12.09 3.67
C SER A 56 2.16 -12.33 4.01
N ARG A 57 2.90 -11.24 4.26
CA ARG A 57 4.30 -11.30 4.68
C ARG A 57 4.49 -12.13 5.93
N GLN A 58 3.59 -12.00 6.89
CA GLN A 58 3.62 -12.76 8.14
C GLN A 58 3.54 -14.26 7.87
N LEU A 59 2.58 -14.67 7.03
CA LEU A 59 2.43 -16.08 6.67
C LEU A 59 3.65 -16.61 5.91
N CYS A 60 4.26 -15.81 5.02
CA CYS A 60 5.49 -16.20 4.33
C CYS A 60 6.64 -16.43 5.34
N ILE A 61 6.77 -15.58 6.36
CA ILE A 61 7.76 -15.75 7.44
C ILE A 61 7.50 -17.04 8.22
N ASP A 62 6.24 -17.28 8.60
CA ASP A 62 5.85 -18.46 9.40
C ASP A 62 6.11 -19.77 8.64
N LEU A 63 5.88 -19.75 7.32
CA LEU A 63 6.13 -20.89 6.42
C LEU A 63 7.57 -20.95 5.89
N LYS A 64 8.43 -19.97 6.22
CA LYS A 64 9.82 -19.85 5.75
C LYS A 64 9.94 -19.81 4.23
N ILE A 65 9.01 -19.12 3.58
CA ILE A 65 8.98 -18.89 2.13
C ILE A 65 9.38 -17.44 1.87
N ASN A 66 10.03 -17.19 0.73
CA ASN A 66 10.36 -15.84 0.31
C ASN A 66 9.09 -15.06 0.00
N PHE A 67 8.97 -13.85 0.55
CA PHE A 67 7.95 -12.89 0.13
C PHE A 67 8.52 -12.01 -1.00
N PRO A 68 7.73 -11.61 -2.01
CA PRO A 68 6.33 -12.01 -2.27
C PRO A 68 6.18 -13.48 -2.72
N CYS A 69 5.01 -14.10 -2.51
CA CYS A 69 4.69 -15.47 -2.95
C CYS A 69 3.21 -15.61 -3.37
N THR A 70 2.93 -15.81 -4.67
CA THR A 70 1.53 -16.05 -5.11
C THR A 70 1.26 -17.53 -5.36
N VAL A 71 0.00 -17.92 -5.11
CA VAL A 71 -0.45 -19.31 -5.23
C VAL A 71 -1.80 -19.32 -5.91
N ILE A 72 -2.01 -20.25 -6.84
CA ILE A 72 -3.33 -20.49 -7.42
C ILE A 72 -4.07 -21.46 -6.52
N VAL A 73 -5.25 -21.03 -6.09
CA VAL A 73 -6.07 -21.80 -5.17
C VAL A 73 -7.49 -21.95 -5.69
N VAL A 74 -8.15 -23.03 -5.28
CA VAL A 74 -9.60 -23.22 -5.46
C VAL A 74 -10.26 -23.13 -4.10
N VAL A 75 -11.25 -22.26 -3.99
CA VAL A 75 -12.01 -22.05 -2.74
C VAL A 75 -12.93 -23.24 -2.52
N GLU A 76 -12.70 -23.96 -1.43
CA GLU A 76 -13.53 -25.11 -1.07
C GLU A 76 -14.72 -24.72 -0.20
N GLN A 77 -14.55 -23.68 0.61
CA GLN A 77 -15.60 -23.17 1.50
C GLN A 77 -15.29 -21.73 1.92
N VAL A 78 -16.27 -20.85 1.81
CA VAL A 78 -16.24 -19.51 2.42
C VAL A 78 -16.83 -19.56 3.84
N ASN A 79 -16.09 -19.02 4.81
CA ASN A 79 -16.59 -18.72 6.15
C ASN A 79 -16.99 -17.24 6.19
N PHE A 80 -18.28 -16.96 5.97
CA PHE A 80 -18.79 -15.58 5.91
C PHE A 80 -18.64 -14.83 7.23
N LYS A 81 -18.73 -15.51 8.37
CA LYS A 81 -18.62 -14.88 9.69
C LYS A 81 -17.22 -14.30 9.91
N GLU A 82 -16.19 -15.09 9.61
CA GLU A 82 -14.78 -14.68 9.77
C GLU A 82 -14.21 -14.01 8.51
N LEU A 83 -15.01 -13.87 7.44
CA LEU A 83 -14.61 -13.33 6.14
C LEU A 83 -13.34 -14.02 5.59
N SER A 84 -13.24 -15.32 5.81
CA SER A 84 -12.11 -16.16 5.44
C SER A 84 -12.55 -17.39 4.63
N CYS A 85 -11.61 -18.18 4.14
CA CYS A 85 -11.86 -19.32 3.28
C CYS A 85 -10.99 -20.53 3.66
N LEU A 86 -11.55 -21.72 3.44
CA LEU A 86 -10.78 -22.93 3.20
C LEU A 86 -10.46 -23.00 1.71
N VAL A 87 -9.18 -23.12 1.39
CA VAL A 87 -8.71 -23.19 0.00
C VAL A 87 -7.86 -24.43 -0.22
N SER A 88 -7.94 -24.99 -1.43
CA SER A 88 -7.06 -26.06 -1.91
C SER A 88 -6.00 -25.46 -2.82
N ILE A 89 -4.76 -25.91 -2.66
CA ILE A 89 -3.62 -25.41 -3.43
C ILE A 89 -3.54 -26.17 -4.75
N HIS A 90 -3.55 -25.43 -5.86
CA HIS A 90 -3.62 -26.00 -7.20
C HIS A 90 -2.32 -25.79 -7.99
N GLU A 91 -1.71 -24.60 -7.90
CA GLU A 91 -0.46 -24.27 -8.59
C GLU A 91 0.37 -23.32 -7.71
N VAL A 92 1.68 -23.57 -7.64
CA VAL A 92 2.64 -22.76 -6.91
C VAL A 92 3.69 -22.26 -7.90
N GLU A 93 4.19 -21.04 -7.72
CA GLU A 93 5.12 -20.40 -8.65
C GLU A 93 6.51 -21.06 -8.70
N ASP A 94 6.95 -21.65 -7.60
CA ASP A 94 8.29 -22.24 -7.43
C ASP A 94 8.17 -23.66 -6.87
N ASP A 95 8.83 -24.62 -7.53
CA ASP A 95 8.85 -26.03 -7.15
C ASP A 95 9.49 -26.25 -5.75
N ASP A 96 10.30 -25.30 -5.27
CA ASP A 96 10.91 -25.34 -3.95
C ASP A 96 9.94 -24.92 -2.82
N ILE A 97 8.78 -24.36 -3.16
CA ILE A 97 7.77 -23.92 -2.19
C ILE A 97 6.87 -25.11 -1.80
N HIS A 98 7.00 -25.54 -0.55
CA HIS A 98 6.24 -26.66 0.01
C HIS A 98 5.08 -26.14 0.87
N LEU A 99 3.88 -26.13 0.30
CA LEU A 99 2.65 -25.77 1.00
C LEU A 99 1.79 -27.03 1.26
N PRO A 100 0.98 -27.06 2.34
CA PRO A 100 -0.02 -28.10 2.56
C PRO A 100 -1.06 -28.11 1.44
N GLU A 101 -1.69 -29.28 1.18
CA GLU A 101 -2.72 -29.40 0.13
C GLU A 101 -3.90 -28.43 0.31
N LYS A 102 -4.20 -28.07 1.57
CA LYS A 102 -5.28 -27.15 1.93
C LYS A 102 -4.81 -26.16 3.00
N MET A 103 -5.34 -24.95 2.92
CA MET A 103 -5.15 -23.89 3.91
C MET A 103 -6.50 -23.41 4.41
N ALA A 104 -6.69 -23.44 5.73
CA ALA A 104 -7.84 -22.85 6.39
C ALA A 104 -7.58 -21.37 6.69
N ASP A 105 -8.65 -20.64 7.00
CA ASP A 105 -8.62 -19.25 7.49
C ASP A 105 -7.90 -18.26 6.56
N VAL A 106 -7.89 -18.52 5.25
CA VAL A 106 -7.33 -17.59 4.27
C VAL A 106 -8.26 -16.38 4.13
N PRO A 107 -7.81 -15.15 4.43
CA PRO A 107 -8.69 -13.98 4.38
C PRO A 107 -9.19 -13.70 2.96
N LEU A 108 -10.49 -13.40 2.81
CA LEU A 108 -11.08 -13.07 1.50
C LEU A 108 -10.37 -11.91 0.81
N ILE A 109 -9.89 -10.93 1.59
CA ILE A 109 -9.16 -9.77 1.08
C ILE A 109 -7.82 -10.14 0.39
N GLU A 110 -7.27 -11.32 0.63
CA GLU A 110 -6.04 -11.82 0.00
C GLU A 110 -6.28 -12.58 -1.31
N LEU A 111 -7.54 -12.91 -1.62
CA LEU A 111 -7.94 -13.71 -2.78
C LEU A 111 -8.39 -12.84 -3.96
N TYR A 112 -7.80 -13.06 -5.13
CA TYR A 112 -8.13 -12.35 -6.36
C TYR A 112 -8.76 -13.33 -7.36
N PRO A 113 -10.10 -13.37 -7.48
CA PRO A 113 -10.77 -14.31 -8.38
C PRO A 113 -10.26 -14.17 -9.83
N THR A 114 -10.10 -15.30 -10.51
CA THR A 114 -9.58 -15.35 -11.90
C THR A 114 -10.71 -15.29 -12.92
N MET A 115 -10.47 -14.69 -14.09
CA MET A 115 -11.49 -14.51 -15.14
C MET A 115 -11.83 -15.80 -15.89
N GLU A 116 -10.83 -16.64 -16.17
CA GLU A 116 -10.96 -17.82 -17.04
C GLU A 116 -11.16 -19.09 -16.19
N GLN A 117 -12.39 -19.29 -15.72
CA GLN A 117 -12.78 -20.48 -14.96
C GLN A 117 -14.18 -20.98 -15.37
N ASP A 118 -14.54 -22.20 -14.95
CA ASP A 118 -15.83 -22.80 -15.28
C ASP A 118 -16.98 -22.08 -14.56
N ASN A 119 -17.74 -21.26 -15.28
CA ASN A 119 -18.90 -20.49 -14.78
C ASN A 119 -20.16 -21.37 -14.60
N SER A 120 -20.01 -22.55 -13.99
CA SER A 120 -21.11 -23.52 -13.83
C SER A 120 -22.06 -23.17 -12.68
N SER A 121 -21.72 -22.17 -11.87
CA SER A 121 -22.44 -21.68 -10.71
C SER A 121 -23.68 -20.85 -11.08
N ALA A 122 -24.61 -20.73 -10.13
CA ALA A 122 -25.80 -19.89 -10.28
C ALA A 122 -25.54 -18.40 -10.00
N LEU A 123 -24.42 -18.09 -9.34
CA LEU A 123 -24.01 -16.72 -9.00
C LEU A 123 -22.99 -16.23 -10.03
N SER A 124 -22.80 -14.91 -10.05
CA SER A 124 -21.87 -14.26 -10.98
C SER A 124 -20.47 -14.22 -10.35
N LEU A 125 -19.49 -14.84 -11.00
CA LEU A 125 -18.08 -14.71 -10.67
C LEU A 125 -17.60 -13.25 -10.70
N TYR A 126 -18.15 -12.45 -11.61
CA TYR A 126 -17.87 -11.01 -11.66
C TYR A 126 -18.35 -10.31 -10.38
N ASP A 127 -19.54 -10.64 -9.89
CA ASP A 127 -20.11 -10.05 -8.68
C ASP A 127 -19.31 -10.48 -7.45
N THR A 128 -18.87 -11.76 -7.42
CA THR A 128 -17.97 -12.28 -6.39
C THR A 128 -16.67 -11.49 -6.35
N ALA A 129 -16.03 -11.29 -7.51
CA ALA A 129 -14.80 -10.51 -7.62
C ALA A 129 -15.00 -9.05 -7.23
N GLN A 130 -16.12 -8.45 -7.63
CA GLN A 130 -16.45 -7.06 -7.34
C GLN A 130 -16.68 -6.84 -5.84
N LEU A 131 -17.36 -7.75 -5.16
CA LEU A 131 -17.64 -7.63 -3.72
C LEU A 131 -16.38 -7.87 -2.89
N ILE A 132 -15.53 -8.83 -3.28
CA ILE A 132 -14.22 -9.04 -2.64
C ILE A 132 -13.31 -7.80 -2.85
N ASP A 133 -13.34 -7.17 -4.04
CA ASP A 133 -12.62 -5.92 -4.27
C ASP A 133 -13.11 -4.78 -3.37
N ASN A 134 -14.42 -4.68 -3.14
CA ASN A 134 -15.01 -3.70 -2.23
C ASN A 134 -14.60 -3.95 -0.77
N LEU A 135 -14.64 -5.20 -0.32
CA LEU A 135 -14.19 -5.61 1.00
C LEU A 135 -12.71 -5.25 1.20
N ARG A 136 -11.87 -5.62 0.25
CA ARG A 136 -10.43 -5.31 0.26
C ARG A 136 -10.20 -3.80 0.30
N PHE A 137 -10.89 -3.04 -0.54
CA PHE A 137 -10.77 -1.58 -0.55
C PHE A 137 -11.15 -0.98 0.81
N PHE A 138 -12.26 -1.42 1.39
CA PHE A 138 -12.71 -0.97 2.70
C PHE A 138 -11.67 -1.22 3.79
N TYR A 139 -11.26 -2.47 4.00
CA TYR A 139 -10.33 -2.82 5.07
C TYR A 139 -8.91 -2.28 4.85
N ASN A 140 -8.48 -2.13 3.59
CA ASN A 140 -7.14 -1.62 3.31
C ASN A 140 -7.05 -0.09 3.36
N GLN A 141 -8.10 0.62 2.92
CA GLN A 141 -8.04 2.06 2.66
C GLN A 141 -8.89 2.91 3.62
N LEU A 142 -9.96 2.36 4.20
CA LEU A 142 -10.93 3.14 4.97
C LEU A 142 -11.01 2.73 6.44
N TRP A 143 -10.97 1.43 6.73
CA TRP A 143 -10.95 0.93 8.10
C TRP A 143 -9.63 1.32 8.76
N MET A 144 -9.73 1.96 9.93
CA MET A 144 -8.56 2.40 10.67
C MET A 144 -8.35 1.55 11.93
N PRO A 145 -7.09 1.40 12.38
CA PRO A 145 -6.75 0.58 13.54
C PRO A 145 -7.48 0.96 14.84
N TRP A 146 -7.94 2.19 14.95
CA TRP A 146 -8.61 2.75 16.13
C TRP A 146 -10.14 2.78 16.05
N ASP A 147 -10.74 2.32 14.95
CA ASP A 147 -12.20 2.45 14.77
C ASP A 147 -12.98 1.63 15.79
N LEU A 148 -12.50 0.43 16.13
CA LEU A 148 -13.18 -0.46 17.06
C LEU A 148 -13.18 0.07 18.50
N GLU A 149 -12.11 0.72 18.93
CA GLU A 149 -11.90 1.12 20.34
C GLU A 149 -12.56 2.47 20.68
N PHE A 150 -12.71 3.39 19.72
CA PHE A 150 -13.05 4.78 20.03
C PHE A 150 -14.35 5.30 19.43
N ASP A 151 -15.02 4.52 18.58
CA ASP A 151 -16.25 4.92 17.87
C ASP A 151 -17.47 4.09 18.32
N GLU A 152 -17.57 3.75 19.62
CA GLU A 152 -18.68 2.97 20.18
C GLU A 152 -20.02 3.74 20.23
N ASP A 153 -19.97 5.08 20.29
CA ASP A 153 -21.16 5.94 20.50
C ASP A 153 -21.67 6.64 19.23
N VAL A 154 -21.05 6.39 18.07
CA VAL A 154 -21.38 7.08 16.82
C VAL A 154 -21.51 6.10 15.66
N PRO A 155 -22.51 6.25 14.77
CA PRO A 155 -22.58 5.46 13.55
C PRO A 155 -21.32 5.67 12.71
N TRP A 156 -20.65 4.57 12.34
CA TRP A 156 -19.39 4.63 11.62
C TRP A 156 -19.58 5.21 10.21
N LEU A 157 -20.68 4.83 9.53
CA LEU A 157 -20.96 5.28 8.16
C LEU A 157 -21.05 6.80 8.06
N GLU A 158 -21.91 7.40 8.89
CA GLU A 158 -22.16 8.85 8.90
C GLU A 158 -20.94 9.63 9.39
N SER A 159 -20.13 9.04 10.27
CA SER A 159 -18.98 9.70 10.86
C SER A 159 -17.74 9.68 9.97
N HIS A 160 -17.53 8.61 9.19
CA HIS A 160 -16.24 8.31 8.57
C HIS A 160 -16.28 8.09 7.06
N LEU A 161 -17.32 7.45 6.51
CA LEU A 161 -17.26 6.95 5.13
C LEU A 161 -16.94 8.06 4.13
N GLU A 162 -17.74 9.13 4.13
CA GLU A 162 -17.57 10.20 3.15
C GLU A 162 -16.21 10.90 3.31
N GLY A 163 -15.85 11.29 4.54
CA GLY A 163 -14.61 12.02 4.82
C GLY A 163 -13.36 11.22 4.45
N ARG A 164 -13.30 9.93 4.83
CA ARG A 164 -12.15 9.06 4.50
C ARG A 164 -12.08 8.75 3.02
N LEU A 165 -13.22 8.54 2.36
CA LEU A 165 -13.26 8.32 0.92
C LEU A 165 -12.82 9.57 0.16
N GLN A 166 -13.31 10.76 0.56
CA GLN A 166 -12.87 12.04 0.00
C GLN A 166 -11.36 12.22 0.18
N LEU A 167 -10.83 11.96 1.38
CA LEU A 167 -9.39 12.04 1.66
C LEU A 167 -8.58 11.07 0.79
N HIS A 168 -9.02 9.81 0.67
CA HIS A 168 -8.38 8.80 -0.17
C HIS A 168 -8.25 9.30 -1.62
N PHE A 169 -9.36 9.71 -2.23
CA PHE A 169 -9.34 10.22 -3.61
C PHE A 169 -8.61 11.55 -3.73
N ALA A 170 -8.66 12.41 -2.71
CA ALA A 170 -7.91 13.67 -2.71
C ALA A 170 -6.39 13.44 -2.73
N MET A 171 -5.90 12.45 -1.96
CA MET A 171 -4.50 12.05 -1.99
C MET A 171 -4.15 11.38 -3.32
N ALA A 172 -4.99 10.45 -3.79
CA ALA A 172 -4.79 9.74 -5.06
C ALA A 172 -4.87 10.67 -6.27
N GLU A 173 -5.59 11.79 -6.21
CA GLU A 173 -5.69 12.77 -7.30
C GLU A 173 -4.72 13.95 -7.15
N ARG A 174 -3.88 13.95 -6.10
CA ARG A 174 -2.99 15.06 -5.72
C ARG A 174 -3.69 16.40 -5.46
N ARG A 175 -4.93 16.36 -4.99
CA ARG A 175 -5.59 17.54 -4.41
C ARG A 175 -5.05 17.86 -3.01
N VAL A 176 -4.30 16.93 -2.41
CA VAL A 176 -3.60 17.11 -1.14
C VAL A 176 -2.08 17.14 -1.42
N PRO A 177 -1.33 18.12 -0.88
CA PRO A 177 0.12 18.17 -0.94
C PRO A 177 0.77 16.85 -0.51
N HIS A 178 1.92 16.55 -1.12
CA HIS A 178 2.61 15.29 -0.91
C HIS A 178 2.98 15.09 0.57
N GLU A 179 3.45 16.14 1.23
CA GLU A 179 3.86 16.14 2.64
C GLU A 179 2.73 15.72 3.59
N ILE A 180 1.51 16.22 3.31
CA ILE A 180 0.30 15.86 4.06
C ILE A 180 -0.06 14.40 3.78
N SER A 181 -0.10 14.00 2.50
CA SER A 181 -0.43 12.64 2.10
C SER A 181 0.52 11.60 2.71
N HIS A 182 1.82 11.91 2.73
CA HIS A 182 2.85 11.09 3.37
C HIS A 182 2.61 10.98 4.88
N THR A 183 2.26 12.08 5.53
CA THR A 183 1.96 12.08 6.97
C THR A 183 0.75 11.19 7.28
N VAL A 184 -0.32 11.29 6.48
CA VAL A 184 -1.53 10.46 6.62
C VAL A 184 -1.18 8.98 6.50
N ARG A 185 -0.51 8.58 5.41
CA ARG A 185 -0.10 7.18 5.20
C ARG A 185 0.75 6.64 6.34
N ARG A 186 1.68 7.45 6.85
CA ARG A 186 2.53 7.07 7.98
C ARG A 186 1.74 6.82 9.26
N LEU A 187 0.78 7.69 9.60
CA LEU A 187 -0.07 7.50 10.79
C LEU A 187 -0.86 6.19 10.71
N VAL A 188 -1.41 5.88 9.54
CA VAL A 188 -2.18 4.65 9.32
C VAL A 188 -1.28 3.42 9.38
N ALA A 189 -0.11 3.45 8.73
CA ALA A 189 0.85 2.35 8.75
C ALA A 189 1.33 2.04 10.18
N GLU A 190 1.72 3.08 10.92
CA GLU A 190 2.12 2.95 12.32
C GLU A 190 0.98 2.39 13.19
N GLY A 191 -0.25 2.88 12.98
CA GLY A 191 -1.41 2.36 13.70
C GLY A 191 -1.66 0.87 13.44
N LYS A 192 -1.51 0.41 12.19
CA LYS A 192 -1.70 -1.01 11.83
C LYS A 192 -0.67 -1.91 12.52
N GLN A 193 0.58 -1.46 12.61
CA GLN A 193 1.63 -2.19 13.32
C GLN A 193 1.35 -2.29 14.83
N ILE A 194 0.90 -1.19 15.43
CA ILE A 194 0.56 -1.18 16.85
C ILE A 194 -0.64 -2.10 17.13
N GLN A 195 -1.64 -2.10 16.24
CA GLN A 195 -2.80 -2.98 16.37
C GLN A 195 -2.40 -4.46 16.31
N GLN A 196 -1.51 -4.85 15.38
CA GLN A 196 -0.95 -6.20 15.34
C GLN A 196 -0.18 -6.54 16.63
N ALA A 197 0.59 -5.58 17.16
CA ALA A 197 1.28 -5.78 18.43
C ALA A 197 0.30 -5.96 19.59
N ILE A 198 -0.82 -5.22 19.63
CA ILE A 198 -1.88 -5.37 20.63
C ILE A 198 -2.47 -6.79 20.56
N GLU A 199 -2.89 -7.23 19.37
CA GLU A 199 -3.43 -8.58 19.15
C GLU A 199 -2.47 -9.66 19.66
N HIS A 200 -1.19 -9.54 19.30
CA HIS A 200 -0.16 -10.47 19.76
C HIS A 200 0.00 -10.50 21.29
N HIS A 201 -0.02 -9.34 21.96
CA HIS A 201 0.11 -9.28 23.41
C HIS A 201 -1.17 -9.77 24.12
N GLN A 202 -2.34 -9.60 23.50
CA GLN A 202 -3.61 -10.16 23.99
C GLN A 202 -3.60 -11.69 23.95
N GLU A 203 -3.16 -12.28 22.84
CA GLU A 203 -2.99 -13.74 22.72
C GLU A 203 -2.01 -14.30 23.77
N GLN A 204 -0.89 -13.61 24.01
CA GLN A 204 0.05 -13.98 25.07
C GLN A 204 -0.59 -13.90 26.46
N LEU A 205 -1.37 -12.85 26.73
CA LEU A 205 -2.02 -12.66 28.02
C LEU A 205 -3.05 -13.77 28.31
N GLU A 206 -3.82 -14.19 27.30
CA GLU A 206 -4.76 -15.32 27.42
C GLU A 206 -4.06 -16.64 27.72
N GLY A 207 -2.80 -16.81 27.29
CA GLY A 207 -1.96 -17.97 27.58
C GLY A 207 -1.22 -17.94 28.93
N CYS A 208 -1.15 -16.78 29.61
CA CYS A 208 -0.41 -16.59 30.86
C CYS A 208 -1.28 -16.76 32.11
N GLY A 209 -0.72 -17.31 33.20
CA GLY A 209 -1.38 -17.31 34.52
C GLY A 209 -1.35 -15.93 35.19
N GLU A 210 -2.29 -15.68 36.13
CA GLU A 210 -2.57 -14.35 36.73
C GLU A 210 -1.36 -13.57 37.30
N VAL A 211 -0.25 -14.23 37.62
CA VAL A 211 0.90 -13.61 38.32
C VAL A 211 1.95 -13.02 37.37
N ASP A 212 1.96 -13.43 36.10
CA ASP A 212 2.97 -13.02 35.09
C ASP A 212 2.44 -11.96 34.09
N GLY A 213 1.13 -11.65 34.12
CA GLY A 213 0.47 -10.77 33.14
C GLY A 213 0.68 -9.26 33.36
N SER A 214 1.24 -8.83 34.49
CA SER A 214 1.38 -7.40 34.84
C SER A 214 2.27 -6.63 33.86
N GLY A 215 3.35 -7.26 33.38
CA GLY A 215 4.25 -6.65 32.38
C GLY A 215 3.58 -6.49 31.02
N ILE A 216 2.84 -7.52 30.58
CA ILE A 216 2.08 -7.53 29.33
C ILE A 216 0.97 -6.47 29.38
N LEU A 217 0.27 -6.34 30.51
CA LEU A 217 -0.76 -5.33 30.71
C LEU A 217 -0.21 -3.90 30.60
N LEU A 218 0.99 -3.65 31.14
CA LEU A 218 1.64 -2.34 31.01
C LEU A 218 1.99 -2.04 29.55
N GLN A 219 2.50 -3.03 28.79
CA GLN A 219 2.78 -2.88 27.37
C GLN A 219 1.51 -2.61 26.56
N LEU A 220 0.43 -3.36 26.81
CA LEU A 220 -0.88 -3.12 26.20
C LEU A 220 -1.38 -1.70 26.46
N MET A 221 -1.28 -1.22 27.71
CA MET A 221 -1.65 0.15 28.06
C MET A 221 -0.83 1.19 27.28
N GLU A 222 0.47 0.99 27.10
CA GLU A 222 1.33 1.88 26.29
C GLU A 222 0.93 1.88 24.81
N LEU A 223 0.62 0.71 24.25
CA LEU A 223 0.19 0.55 22.86
C LEU A 223 -1.17 1.22 22.60
N HIS A 224 -2.17 1.01 23.47
CA HIS A 224 -3.48 1.68 23.36
C HIS A 224 -3.36 3.21 23.46
N ASN A 225 -2.54 3.72 24.38
CA ASN A 225 -2.25 5.15 24.46
C ASN A 225 -1.60 5.69 23.18
N ARG A 226 -0.73 4.89 22.54
CA ARG A 226 -0.12 5.27 21.26
C ARG A 226 -1.16 5.30 20.13
N ILE A 227 -2.06 4.31 20.04
CA ILE A 227 -3.17 4.32 19.08
C ILE A 227 -4.04 5.58 19.26
N ALA A 228 -4.43 5.90 20.48
CA ALA A 228 -5.21 7.11 20.78
C ALA A 228 -4.50 8.39 20.30
N HIS A 229 -3.17 8.46 20.48
CA HIS A 229 -2.36 9.59 19.99
C HIS A 229 -2.35 9.69 18.46
N LEU A 230 -2.23 8.56 17.75
CA LEU A 230 -2.26 8.51 16.29
C LEU A 230 -3.63 8.90 15.75
N ARG A 231 -4.73 8.39 16.34
CA ARG A 231 -6.10 8.77 16.01
C ARG A 231 -6.29 10.29 16.10
N ASN A 232 -5.91 10.89 17.22
CA ASN A 232 -6.06 12.33 17.44
C ASN A 232 -5.32 13.19 16.40
N LYS A 233 -4.17 12.72 15.92
CA LYS A 233 -3.46 13.35 14.80
C LYS A 233 -4.17 13.15 13.47
N TYR A 234 -4.68 11.94 13.22
CA TYR A 234 -5.36 11.59 11.98
C TYR A 234 -6.65 12.37 11.77
N LEU A 235 -7.44 12.61 12.83
CA LEU A 235 -8.71 13.32 12.79
C LEU A 235 -8.62 14.70 12.13
N ILE A 236 -7.45 15.36 12.16
CA ILE A 236 -7.25 16.65 11.49
C ILE A 236 -7.39 16.52 9.98
N TYR A 237 -6.92 15.41 9.40
CA TYR A 237 -6.93 15.17 7.94
C TYR A 237 -8.27 14.64 7.46
N GLU A 238 -8.97 13.89 8.30
CA GLU A 238 -10.30 13.36 8.00
C GLU A 238 -11.38 14.45 7.93
N ARG A 239 -11.18 15.57 8.63
CA ARG A 239 -12.10 16.72 8.64
C ARG A 239 -11.80 17.65 7.44
N PRO A 240 -12.69 17.77 6.43
CA PRO A 240 -12.40 18.53 5.21
C PRO A 240 -11.96 19.98 5.46
N GLN A 241 -12.61 20.67 6.39
CA GLN A 241 -12.31 22.08 6.73
C GLN A 241 -10.88 22.27 7.28
N LEU A 242 -10.41 21.33 8.10
CA LEU A 242 -9.07 21.38 8.68
C LEU A 242 -8.02 20.97 7.65
N LEU A 243 -8.33 19.97 6.83
CA LEU A 243 -7.49 19.56 5.71
C LEU A 243 -7.26 20.73 4.74
N GLU A 244 -8.33 21.43 4.33
CA GLU A 244 -8.24 22.60 3.45
C GLU A 244 -7.34 23.71 4.02
N ALA A 245 -7.45 23.99 5.32
CA ALA A 245 -6.60 24.97 5.99
C ALA A 245 -5.11 24.55 6.00
N LEU A 246 -4.82 23.25 6.15
CA LEU A 246 -3.46 22.72 6.05
C LEU A 246 -2.92 22.82 4.63
N ILE A 247 -3.73 22.46 3.62
CA ILE A 247 -3.36 22.56 2.20
C ILE A 247 -2.95 24.00 1.87
N GLN A 248 -3.81 24.97 2.20
CA GLN A 248 -3.52 26.38 1.96
C GLN A 248 -2.21 26.81 2.64
N ARG A 249 -1.99 26.39 3.88
CA ARG A 249 -0.75 26.72 4.61
C ARG A 249 0.50 26.15 3.92
N THR A 250 0.45 24.91 3.45
CA THR A 250 1.57 24.25 2.76
C THR A 250 1.84 24.91 1.39
N GLU A 251 0.81 25.20 0.61
CA GLU A 251 0.96 25.87 -0.70
C GLU A 251 1.61 27.25 -0.60
N HIS A 252 1.33 28.01 0.47
CA HIS A 252 2.00 29.29 0.72
C HIS A 252 3.50 29.14 1.02
N GLN A 253 3.93 27.99 1.55
CA GLN A 253 5.34 27.69 1.82
C GLN A 253 6.09 27.16 0.57
N GLU A 254 5.39 26.51 -0.35
CA GLU A 254 5.95 25.85 -1.55
C GLU A 254 6.25 26.81 -2.74
N SER A 255 6.04 28.12 -2.61
CA SER A 255 6.29 29.11 -3.69
C SER A 255 7.77 29.28 -4.14
N SER A 256 8.66 28.36 -3.75
CA SER A 256 10.07 28.36 -4.15
C SER A 256 10.35 27.45 -5.35
N LYS A 257 10.86 28.07 -6.43
CA LYS A 257 11.29 27.52 -7.73
C LYS A 257 11.81 26.07 -7.73
N SER A 258 11.48 25.38 -8.83
CA SER A 258 12.01 24.08 -9.32
C SER A 258 13.50 23.88 -9.06
N ALA A 259 13.84 23.37 -7.88
CA ALA A 259 15.19 22.97 -7.54
C ALA A 259 15.34 21.45 -7.75
N VAL A 260 16.46 21.04 -8.32
CA VAL A 260 16.86 19.63 -8.40
C VAL A 260 17.33 19.20 -7.01
N MET A 261 16.87 18.03 -6.55
CA MET A 261 17.31 17.48 -5.27
C MET A 261 18.49 16.53 -5.49
N LEU A 262 19.62 16.79 -4.84
CA LEU A 262 20.78 15.92 -4.84
C LEU A 262 20.87 15.19 -3.51
N VAL A 263 20.81 13.87 -3.53
CA VAL A 263 20.98 13.03 -2.35
C VAL A 263 22.43 12.61 -2.26
N MET A 264 23.13 13.11 -1.26
CA MET A 264 24.55 12.84 -1.06
C MET A 264 24.80 12.42 0.38
N ALA A 265 25.41 11.24 0.53
CA ALA A 265 25.93 10.79 1.81
C ALA A 265 27.29 11.45 2.12
N SER A 266 28.07 10.89 3.04
CA SER A 266 29.46 11.34 3.28
C SER A 266 30.30 11.17 2.01
N THR A 267 30.94 12.24 1.56
CA THR A 267 31.80 12.27 0.37
C THR A 267 33.20 12.78 0.69
N THR A 268 34.19 12.40 -0.13
CA THR A 268 35.54 12.97 -0.07
C THR A 268 35.67 14.18 -1.01
N PRO A 269 36.62 15.12 -0.78
CA PRO A 269 36.83 16.25 -1.68
C PRO A 269 37.06 15.85 -3.15
N HIS A 270 37.74 14.73 -3.38
CA HIS A 270 38.00 14.21 -4.72
C HIS A 270 36.72 13.67 -5.39
N GLN A 271 35.89 12.95 -4.64
CA GLN A 271 34.59 12.48 -5.13
C GLN A 271 33.63 13.65 -5.39
N LEU A 272 33.65 14.68 -4.56
CA LEU A 272 32.83 15.87 -4.76
C LEU A 272 33.14 16.56 -6.10
N THR A 273 34.41 16.64 -6.51
CA THR A 273 34.79 17.17 -7.84
C THR A 273 34.21 16.31 -8.97
N LYS A 274 34.32 14.99 -8.85
CA LYS A 274 33.75 14.05 -9.84
C LYS A 274 32.23 14.17 -9.91
N HIS A 275 31.54 14.30 -8.76
CA HIS A 275 30.10 14.47 -8.70
C HIS A 275 29.65 15.76 -9.36
N ALA A 276 30.40 16.87 -9.21
CA ALA A 276 30.10 18.12 -9.88
C ALA A 276 30.06 17.98 -11.42
N ASP A 277 31.02 17.26 -12.00
CA ASP A 277 31.04 17.00 -13.46
C ASP A 277 29.86 16.14 -13.92
N LEU A 278 29.43 15.17 -13.11
CA LEU A 278 28.28 14.31 -13.41
C LEU A 278 26.96 15.09 -13.30
N ILE A 279 26.82 15.92 -12.28
CA ILE A 279 25.65 16.78 -12.08
C ILE A 279 25.49 17.77 -13.24
N ALA A 280 26.60 18.37 -13.70
CA ALA A 280 26.59 19.27 -14.86
C ALA A 280 26.17 18.59 -16.16
N LYS A 281 26.37 17.27 -16.29
CA LYS A 281 25.88 16.48 -17.45
C LYS A 281 24.40 16.10 -17.31
N ALA A 282 23.92 15.90 -16.09
CA ALA A 282 22.56 15.45 -15.81
C ALA A 282 21.54 16.60 -15.67
N THR A 283 22.00 17.84 -15.47
CA THR A 283 21.15 19.00 -15.22
C THR A 283 21.51 20.17 -16.13
N SER A 284 20.59 21.12 -16.28
CA SER A 284 20.85 22.37 -17.01
C SER A 284 21.42 23.46 -16.10
N ASP A 285 22.31 24.30 -16.62
CA ASP A 285 22.97 25.41 -15.90
C ASP A 285 22.02 26.42 -15.21
N SER A 286 20.73 26.43 -15.55
CA SER A 286 19.71 27.34 -15.00
C SER A 286 18.99 26.81 -13.75
N GLN A 287 19.21 25.55 -13.37
CA GLN A 287 18.53 24.92 -12.24
C GLN A 287 19.33 25.07 -10.95
N THR A 288 18.65 25.38 -9.84
CA THR A 288 19.29 25.35 -8.51
C THR A 288 19.30 23.93 -7.98
N ILE A 289 20.39 23.55 -7.31
CA ILE A 289 20.53 22.22 -6.70
C ILE A 289 20.43 22.37 -5.18
N LYS A 290 19.54 21.59 -4.57
CA LYS A 290 19.43 21.46 -3.12
C LYS A 290 20.00 20.12 -2.69
N VAL A 291 20.94 20.14 -1.75
CA VAL A 291 21.59 18.93 -1.24
C VAL A 291 20.86 18.45 0.01
N VAL A 292 20.53 17.17 0.06
CA VAL A 292 19.91 16.48 1.19
C VAL A 292 20.65 15.19 1.50
N THR A 293 20.50 14.68 2.72
CA THR A 293 21.26 13.53 3.20
C THR A 293 20.53 12.20 3.06
N SER A 294 19.22 12.22 2.84
CA SER A 294 18.40 11.02 2.67
C SER A 294 17.48 11.13 1.45
N LEU A 295 17.19 9.99 0.83
CA LEU A 295 16.27 9.92 -0.31
C LEU A 295 14.84 10.26 0.10
N GLN A 296 14.40 9.81 1.28
CA GLN A 296 13.06 10.13 1.78
C GLN A 296 12.85 11.65 1.91
N GLU A 297 13.83 12.39 2.44
CA GLU A 297 13.75 13.86 2.53
C GLU A 297 13.69 14.51 1.14
N ALA A 298 14.46 13.98 0.18
CA ALA A 298 14.44 14.44 -1.21
C ALA A 298 13.06 14.29 -1.83
N LEU A 299 12.46 13.11 -1.68
CA LEU A 299 11.13 12.79 -2.21
C LEU A 299 10.04 13.65 -1.56
N VAL A 300 10.15 13.97 -0.27
CA VAL A 300 9.18 14.84 0.40
C VAL A 300 9.27 16.28 -0.11
N LYS A 301 10.48 16.80 -0.37
CA LYS A 301 10.70 18.21 -0.71
C LYS A 301 10.71 18.51 -2.21
N VAL A 302 10.89 17.51 -3.06
CA VAL A 302 11.02 17.72 -4.51
C VAL A 302 9.69 18.21 -5.08
N ALA A 303 9.76 19.21 -5.97
CA ALA A 303 8.58 19.71 -6.65
C ALA A 303 7.95 18.61 -7.53
N MET A 304 6.65 18.73 -7.80
CA MET A 304 5.94 17.79 -8.67
C MET A 304 6.61 17.67 -10.05
N GLY A 305 6.86 16.45 -10.49
CA GLY A 305 7.57 16.18 -11.75
C GLY A 305 9.06 16.58 -11.73
N GLY A 306 9.59 16.92 -10.56
CA GLY A 306 10.98 17.32 -10.39
C GLY A 306 11.97 16.16 -10.51
N THR A 307 13.25 16.51 -10.40
CA THR A 307 14.37 15.58 -10.58
C THR A 307 15.08 15.36 -9.26
N VAL A 308 15.34 14.09 -8.95
CA VAL A 308 16.18 13.64 -7.84
C VAL A 308 17.42 12.96 -8.41
N LEU A 309 18.60 13.38 -7.97
CA LEU A 309 19.89 12.81 -8.34
C LEU A 309 20.46 12.03 -7.17
N LEU A 310 20.95 10.82 -7.45
CA LEU A 310 21.53 9.91 -6.46
C LEU A 310 23.00 9.64 -6.79
N THR A 311 23.86 9.74 -5.79
CA THR A 311 25.23 9.22 -5.87
C THR A 311 25.26 7.71 -5.61
N ALA A 312 26.38 7.02 -5.82
CA ALA A 312 26.49 5.61 -5.46
C ALA A 312 26.22 5.38 -3.96
N GLY A 313 25.48 4.33 -3.62
CA GLY A 313 25.10 4.01 -2.25
C GLY A 313 23.76 3.29 -2.13
N GLU A 314 23.42 2.94 -0.89
CA GLU A 314 22.15 2.33 -0.54
C GLU A 314 21.23 3.37 0.11
N TYR A 315 19.98 3.44 -0.37
CA TYR A 315 19.02 4.46 -0.02
C TYR A 315 17.71 3.82 0.45
N PRO A 316 17.55 3.60 1.76
CA PRO A 316 16.28 3.11 2.30
C PRO A 316 15.19 4.18 2.11
N VAL A 317 14.03 3.74 1.66
CA VAL A 317 12.83 4.56 1.47
C VAL A 317 11.64 3.91 2.15
N ARG A 318 10.72 4.74 2.64
CA ARG A 318 9.46 4.25 3.22
C ARG A 318 8.35 4.22 2.18
N ASP A 319 8.28 5.25 1.35
CA ASP A 319 7.32 5.31 0.26
C ASP A 319 7.89 6.07 -0.93
N LEU A 320 7.50 5.62 -2.11
CA LEU A 320 7.82 6.26 -3.39
C LEU A 320 6.68 7.17 -3.87
N ALA A 321 5.79 7.56 -2.96
CA ALA A 321 4.53 8.17 -3.32
C ALA A 321 4.70 9.44 -4.16
N THR A 322 5.77 10.24 -3.99
CA THR A 322 6.03 11.43 -4.82
C THR A 322 6.14 11.11 -6.30
N LEU A 323 6.68 9.93 -6.63
CA LEU A 323 6.95 9.51 -8.00
C LEU A 323 5.71 8.96 -8.71
N GLU A 324 4.61 8.67 -7.98
CA GLU A 324 3.33 8.17 -8.51
C GLU A 324 2.62 9.14 -9.48
N THR A 325 3.09 10.38 -9.55
CA THR A 325 2.61 11.41 -10.49
C THR A 325 3.65 11.86 -11.51
N GLY A 326 4.72 11.07 -11.65
CA GLY A 326 5.83 11.36 -12.53
C GLY A 326 6.96 12.13 -11.86
N GLY A 327 7.99 12.42 -12.65
CA GLY A 327 9.26 12.97 -12.20
C GLY A 327 10.43 12.13 -12.69
N SER A 328 11.62 12.41 -12.20
CA SER A 328 12.81 11.64 -12.58
C SER A 328 13.72 11.34 -11.40
N VAL A 329 14.19 10.11 -11.34
CA VAL A 329 15.26 9.68 -10.42
C VAL A 329 16.42 9.15 -11.24
N ILE A 330 17.60 9.75 -11.04
CA ILE A 330 18.78 9.47 -11.84
C ILE A 330 19.93 9.06 -10.92
N GLY A 331 20.43 7.84 -11.09
CA GLY A 331 21.70 7.41 -10.55
C GLY A 331 22.83 8.03 -11.36
N LEU A 332 23.68 8.83 -10.72
CA LEU A 332 24.81 9.48 -11.38
C LEU A 332 25.98 8.52 -11.62
N GLU A 333 26.02 7.41 -10.87
CA GLU A 333 27.11 6.44 -10.87
C GLU A 333 26.54 5.02 -10.71
N PRO A 334 27.26 3.97 -11.13
CA PRO A 334 26.87 2.59 -10.83
C PRO A 334 26.82 2.33 -9.31
N GLY A 335 25.93 1.43 -8.89
CA GLY A 335 25.81 1.04 -7.48
C GLY A 335 24.84 1.90 -6.66
N VAL A 336 23.89 2.58 -7.30
CA VAL A 336 22.73 3.17 -6.62
C VAL A 336 21.69 2.08 -6.37
N ILE A 337 21.40 1.82 -5.10
CA ILE A 337 20.41 0.83 -4.68
C ILE A 337 19.36 1.56 -3.84
N ILE A 338 18.10 1.50 -4.25
CA ILE A 338 16.97 1.96 -3.45
C ILE A 338 16.35 0.73 -2.81
N THR A 339 16.27 0.73 -1.48
CA THR A 339 15.71 -0.37 -0.69
C THR A 339 14.44 0.07 0.02
N ASP A 340 13.49 -0.84 0.18
CA ASP A 340 12.35 -0.59 1.05
C ASP A 340 12.73 -0.73 2.53
N ASP A 341 12.17 0.14 3.35
CA ASP A 341 12.20 -0.02 4.80
C ASP A 341 11.30 -1.21 5.16
N ILE A 342 11.76 -2.08 6.07
CA ILE A 342 11.13 -3.36 6.46
C ILE A 342 9.67 -3.17 6.90
N GLU A 343 9.36 -1.96 7.35
CA GLU A 343 8.09 -1.52 7.91
C GLU A 343 7.11 -0.92 6.89
N SER A 344 7.48 -0.83 5.62
CA SER A 344 6.75 -0.05 4.62
C SER A 344 6.45 -0.84 3.35
N CYS A 345 5.31 -0.59 2.69
CA CYS A 345 4.97 -1.18 1.39
C CYS A 345 5.29 -0.17 0.29
N SER A 346 6.42 -0.35 -0.41
CA SER A 346 6.99 0.66 -1.31
C SER A 346 6.64 0.44 -2.79
N THR A 347 5.47 -0.13 -3.11
CA THR A 347 4.98 -0.19 -4.51
C THR A 347 4.88 1.23 -5.07
N LEU A 348 5.48 1.44 -6.25
CA LEU A 348 5.34 2.68 -7.01
C LEU A 348 4.13 2.59 -7.94
N ASP A 349 2.97 3.10 -7.51
CA ASP A 349 1.73 3.11 -8.30
C ASP A 349 1.61 4.40 -9.14
N LEU A 350 2.21 4.42 -10.34
CA LEU A 350 2.12 5.53 -11.27
C LEU A 350 0.70 5.63 -11.84
N PHE A 351 -0.05 6.62 -11.37
CA PHE A 351 -1.42 6.86 -11.81
C PHE A 351 -1.59 8.12 -12.67
N LYS A 352 -0.55 8.96 -12.80
CA LYS A 352 -0.56 10.16 -13.62
C LYS A 352 0.85 10.55 -14.08
N GLY A 353 0.94 11.20 -15.24
CA GLY A 353 2.16 11.87 -15.69
C GLY A 353 3.19 10.94 -16.33
N PHE A 354 4.45 11.42 -16.35
CA PHE A 354 5.59 10.74 -16.95
C PHE A 354 6.67 10.49 -15.89
N LEU A 355 7.08 9.24 -15.72
CA LEU A 355 8.13 8.83 -14.80
C LEU A 355 9.37 8.37 -15.57
N SER A 356 10.55 8.88 -15.20
CA SER A 356 11.83 8.43 -15.75
C SER A 356 12.79 7.98 -14.66
N LEU A 357 13.10 6.68 -14.64
CA LEU A 357 14.08 6.08 -13.75
C LEU A 357 15.32 5.70 -14.55
N THR A 358 16.51 6.08 -14.09
CA THR A 358 17.76 5.82 -14.83
C THR A 358 18.92 5.42 -13.92
N GLY A 359 19.56 4.28 -14.20
CA GLY A 359 20.81 3.87 -13.55
C GLY A 359 20.64 3.43 -12.09
N LEU A 360 19.59 2.68 -11.77
CA LEU A 360 19.19 2.34 -10.40
C LEU A 360 18.95 0.84 -10.24
N THR A 361 19.21 0.33 -9.03
CA THR A 361 18.67 -0.96 -8.58
C THR A 361 17.53 -0.69 -7.60
N LEU A 362 16.31 -1.13 -7.92
CA LEU A 362 15.18 -1.13 -7.00
C LEU A 362 15.11 -2.50 -6.33
N HIS A 363 15.52 -2.56 -5.07
CA HIS A 363 15.47 -3.76 -4.26
C HIS A 363 14.31 -3.64 -3.29
N MET A 364 13.14 -4.12 -3.72
CA MET A 364 11.90 -4.02 -2.95
C MET A 364 11.43 -5.43 -2.58
N THR A 365 11.50 -5.74 -1.30
CA THR A 365 11.17 -7.05 -0.71
C THR A 365 9.91 -7.02 0.16
N THR A 366 9.22 -5.89 0.26
CA THR A 366 8.01 -5.70 1.08
C THR A 366 6.75 -5.52 0.24
N ALA A 367 6.89 -5.46 -1.09
CA ALA A 367 5.80 -5.20 -2.02
C ALA A 367 5.62 -6.33 -3.05
N TRP A 368 4.36 -6.59 -3.44
CA TRP A 368 4.01 -7.56 -4.49
C TRP A 368 4.44 -7.14 -5.89
N SER A 369 4.41 -5.84 -6.13
CA SER A 369 4.74 -5.21 -7.41
C SER A 369 5.65 -4.03 -7.09
N ILE A 370 6.79 -3.93 -7.77
CA ILE A 370 7.71 -2.80 -7.55
C ILE A 370 7.16 -1.56 -8.22
N ILE A 371 6.68 -1.68 -9.45
CA ILE A 371 6.09 -0.60 -10.24
C ILE A 371 4.72 -1.05 -10.72
N LYS A 372 3.73 -0.15 -10.66
CA LYS A 372 2.38 -0.35 -11.15
C LYS A 372 1.99 0.84 -12.02
N LEU A 373 1.56 0.60 -13.26
CA LEU A 373 1.29 1.65 -14.25
C LEU A 373 -0.19 1.67 -14.61
N ARG A 374 -0.95 2.66 -14.10
CA ARG A 374 -2.38 2.83 -14.42
C ARG A 374 -2.59 3.27 -15.89
N PRO A 375 -3.82 3.18 -16.42
CA PRO A 375 -4.09 3.62 -17.79
C PRO A 375 -3.69 5.09 -18.03
N ASN A 376 -3.21 5.40 -19.23
CA ASN A 376 -2.80 6.74 -19.69
C ASN A 376 -1.56 7.35 -19.00
N VAL A 377 -0.69 6.53 -18.43
CA VAL A 377 0.62 6.97 -17.90
C VAL A 377 1.77 6.53 -18.79
N GLU A 378 2.90 7.21 -18.69
CA GLU A 378 4.12 6.88 -19.41
C GLU A 378 5.28 6.65 -18.42
N CYS A 379 6.00 5.54 -18.57
CA CYS A 379 7.15 5.19 -17.75
C CYS A 379 8.36 4.86 -18.64
N CYS A 380 9.50 5.47 -18.35
CA CYS A 380 10.79 5.22 -18.99
C CYS A 380 11.76 4.64 -17.95
N LEU A 381 12.15 3.39 -18.13
CA LEU A 381 13.17 2.71 -17.37
C LEU A 381 14.43 2.65 -18.24
N ARG A 382 15.59 3.03 -17.71
CA ARG A 382 16.88 2.92 -18.41
C ARG A 382 17.93 2.42 -17.45
N GLU A 383 18.63 1.34 -17.79
CA GLU A 383 19.66 0.78 -16.90
C GLU A 383 19.10 0.50 -15.49
N ILE A 384 17.89 -0.07 -15.43
CA ILE A 384 17.19 -0.41 -14.18
C ILE A 384 17.32 -1.90 -13.89
N THR A 385 17.66 -2.23 -12.65
CA THR A 385 17.60 -3.60 -12.12
C THR A 385 16.51 -3.68 -11.07
N LEU A 386 15.61 -4.67 -11.17
CA LEU A 386 14.53 -4.92 -10.22
C LEU A 386 14.87 -6.19 -9.42
N VAL A 387 14.79 -6.11 -8.09
CA VAL A 387 15.05 -7.24 -7.18
C VAL A 387 13.90 -7.34 -6.17
N GLY A 388 13.33 -8.54 -6.01
CA GLY A 388 12.30 -8.84 -5.00
C GLY A 388 10.83 -8.93 -5.50
N ALA A 389 10.58 -9.19 -6.80
CA ALA A 389 9.24 -9.40 -7.35
C ALA A 389 9.01 -10.84 -7.84
N THR A 390 7.76 -11.32 -7.80
CA THR A 390 7.31 -12.63 -8.34
C THR A 390 6.83 -12.58 -9.80
N VAL A 391 6.34 -13.73 -10.31
CA VAL A 391 6.35 -14.27 -11.70
C VAL A 391 5.71 -13.40 -12.81
N THR A 392 5.05 -12.27 -12.53
CA THR A 392 4.47 -11.40 -13.58
C THR A 392 5.32 -10.21 -13.99
N ASP A 393 6.64 -10.25 -13.72
CA ASP A 393 7.60 -9.15 -13.84
C ASP A 393 7.31 -8.03 -12.83
N GLY A 394 8.34 -7.44 -12.22
CA GLY A 394 8.20 -6.40 -11.18
C GLY A 394 7.50 -5.10 -11.60
N VAL A 395 6.90 -5.06 -12.79
CA VAL A 395 6.16 -3.95 -13.37
C VAL A 395 4.77 -4.41 -13.83
N ASP A 396 3.73 -4.05 -13.08
CA ASP A 396 2.32 -4.30 -13.42
C ASP A 396 1.78 -3.19 -14.32
N ALA A 397 1.65 -3.43 -15.63
CA ALA A 397 1.15 -2.44 -16.59
C ALA A 397 -0.32 -2.66 -16.98
N PHE A 398 -1.21 -1.73 -16.62
CA PHE A 398 -2.62 -1.79 -17.02
C PHE A 398 -2.81 -1.41 -18.49
N PRO A 399 -3.86 -1.92 -19.17
CA PRO A 399 -4.19 -1.54 -20.54
C PRO A 399 -4.26 -0.02 -20.72
N GLY A 400 -3.57 0.50 -21.74
CA GLY A 400 -3.49 1.93 -22.02
C GLY A 400 -2.34 2.67 -21.34
N SER A 401 -1.52 2.00 -20.52
CA SER A 401 -0.22 2.53 -20.09
C SER A 401 0.86 2.35 -21.18
N ARG A 402 1.92 3.16 -21.12
CA ARG A 402 3.09 3.04 -22.01
C ARG A 402 4.35 2.84 -21.19
N LEU A 403 4.99 1.69 -21.36
CA LEU A 403 6.29 1.37 -20.78
C LEU A 403 7.36 1.39 -21.88
N SER A 404 8.44 2.12 -21.64
CA SER A 404 9.69 2.07 -22.40
C SER A 404 10.80 1.61 -21.45
N ALA A 405 11.53 0.57 -21.82
CA ALA A 405 12.58 -0.04 -21.01
C ALA A 405 13.86 -0.24 -21.83
#